data_AF-A0A4R0NUP6-F1
#
_entry.id   AF-A0A4R0NUP6-F1
#
_cell.length_a   1.000
_cell.length_b   1.000
_cell.length_c   1.000
_cell.angle_alpha   90.00
_cell.angle_beta   90.00
_cell.angle_gamma   90.00
#
_symmetry.space_group_name_H-M   'P 1'
#
loop_
_entity.id
_entity.type
_entity.pdbx_description
1 polymer ?
#
loop_
_entity_poly.entity_id
_entity_poly.type
_entity_poly.pdbx_seq_one_letter_code
_entity_poly.pdbx_strand_id
1 'polypeptide(L)' 'MCTYNERTEKKALFELAKVLKHFINLDDSKMHPGDRHTAEVAEKLVRGIIEDNGYTASYLKRRGTRLFRFHR' A
#
# COMPACT_ATOMS: atom_id res chain seq x y z
N MET A 1 -5.24 -26.67 6.92
CA MET A 1 -3.78 -26.44 6.76
C MET A 1 -3.50 -26.02 5.32
N CYS A 2 -3.10 -24.76 5.09
CA CYS A 2 -2.34 -24.35 3.90
C CYS A 2 -1.51 -23.09 4.24
N THR A 3 -0.47 -23.26 5.04
CA THR A 3 0.36 -22.17 5.59
C THR A 3 1.26 -21.48 4.54
N TYR A 4 1.40 -22.07 3.35
CA TYR A 4 2.19 -21.50 2.25
C TYR A 4 1.43 -20.43 1.47
N ASN A 5 0.12 -20.59 1.27
CA ASN A 5 -0.69 -19.58 0.60
C ASN A 5 -0.75 -18.30 1.42
N GLU A 6 -1.04 -18.39 2.72
CA GLU A 6 -1.10 -17.23 3.60
C GLU A 6 0.23 -16.46 3.68
N ARG A 7 1.37 -17.18 3.67
CA ARG A 7 2.70 -16.56 3.67
C ARG A 7 3.01 -15.87 2.33
N THR A 8 2.63 -16.50 1.22
CA THR A 8 2.83 -15.96 -0.14
C THR A 8 1.96 -14.73 -0.35
N GLU A 9 0.70 -14.80 0.04
CA GLU A 9 -0.28 -13.71 -0.01
C GLU A 9 0.20 -12.52 0.82
N LYS A 10 0.56 -12.74 2.10
CA LYS A 10 1.09 -11.69 2.96
C LYS A 10 2.34 -11.04 2.37
N LYS A 11 3.22 -11.82 1.73
CA LYS A 11 4.43 -11.29 1.07
C LYS A 11 4.07 -10.45 -0.15
N ALA A 12 3.13 -10.90 -0.98
CA ALA A 12 2.64 -10.13 -2.13
C ALA A 12 2.01 -8.80 -1.70
N LEU A 13 1.16 -8.82 -0.67
CA LEU A 13 0.56 -7.62 -0.08
C LEU A 13 1.62 -6.70 0.53
N PHE A 14 2.69 -7.25 1.10
CA PHE A 14 3.80 -6.45 1.62
C PHE A 14 4.59 -5.75 0.51
N GLU A 15 4.83 -6.43 -0.62
CA GLU A 15 5.46 -5.78 -1.78
C GLU A 15 4.56 -4.69 -2.39
N LEU A 16 3.24 -4.91 -2.47
CA LEU A 16 2.28 -3.87 -2.85
C LEU A 16 2.31 -2.68 -1.88
N ALA A 17 2.35 -2.95 -0.58
CA ALA A 17 2.43 -1.90 0.44
C ALA A 17 3.72 -1.06 0.33
N LYS A 18 4.83 -1.62 -0.20
CA LYS A 18 6.05 -0.83 -0.46
C LYS A 18 5.85 0.20 -1.56
N VAL A 19 4.93 -0.05 -2.49
CA VAL A 19 4.61 0.91 -3.56
C VAL A 19 4.05 2.21 -2.98
N LEU A 20 3.30 2.13 -1.87
CA LEU A 20 2.70 3.30 -1.21
C LEU A 20 3.72 4.38 -0.79
N LYS A 21 4.99 4.01 -0.57
CA LYS A 21 6.05 4.98 -0.27
C LYS A 21 6.26 5.98 -1.41
N HIS A 22 6.02 5.56 -2.66
CA HIS A 22 6.25 6.39 -3.82
C HIS A 22 5.20 7.50 -3.91
N PHE A 23 3.93 7.21 -3.59
CA PHE A 23 2.86 8.21 -3.56
C PHE A 23 3.11 9.30 -2.51
N ILE A 24 3.60 8.94 -1.33
CA ILE A 24 3.96 9.93 -0.29
C ILE A 24 5.12 10.83 -0.70
N ASN A 25 6.06 10.32 -1.50
CA ASN A 25 7.14 11.16 -2.04
C ASN A 25 6.68 12.04 -3.21
N LEU A 26 5.56 11.69 -3.84
CA LEU A 26 4.95 12.47 -4.91
C LEU A 26 4.22 13.71 -4.37
N ASP A 27 3.74 13.70 -3.12
CA ASP A 27 3.11 14.89 -2.50
C ASP A 27 4.03 16.13 -2.50
N ASP A 28 5.33 15.92 -2.32
CA ASP A 28 6.34 17.00 -2.33
C ASP A 28 6.70 17.46 -3.76
N SER A 29 6.14 16.82 -4.81
CA SER A 29 6.44 17.12 -6.21
C SER A 29 5.47 18.14 -6.81
N LYS A 30 6.01 19.09 -7.58
CA LYS A 30 5.21 20.05 -8.38
C LYS A 30 4.61 19.36 -9.61
N MET A 31 3.53 18.64 -9.42
CA MET A 31 2.80 17.94 -10.49
C MET A 31 1.67 18.78 -11.07
N HIS A 32 1.33 18.51 -12.32
CA HIS A 32 0.08 18.98 -12.92
C HIS A 32 -1.12 18.38 -12.16
N PRO A 33 -2.25 19.12 -12.00
CA PRO A 33 -3.40 18.62 -11.25
C PRO A 33 -3.95 17.26 -11.75
N GLY A 34 -3.90 17.01 -13.06
CA GLY A 34 -4.31 15.72 -13.64
C GLY A 34 -3.42 14.55 -13.22
N ASP A 35 -2.11 14.77 -13.12
CA ASP A 35 -1.16 13.75 -12.68
C ASP A 35 -1.32 13.46 -11.19
N ARG A 36 -1.55 14.52 -10.39
CA ARG A 36 -1.85 14.38 -8.96
C ARG A 36 -3.11 13.54 -8.75
N HIS A 37 -4.18 13.83 -9.46
CA HIS A 37 -5.42 13.06 -9.37
C HIS A 37 -5.19 11.58 -9.75
N THR A 38 -4.42 11.34 -10.80
CA THR A 38 -4.08 9.98 -11.22
C THR A 38 -3.27 9.24 -10.15
N ALA A 39 -2.32 9.91 -9.50
CA ALA A 39 -1.55 9.35 -8.39
C ALA A 39 -2.43 9.02 -7.17
N GLU A 40 -3.37 9.90 -6.80
CA GLU A 40 -4.32 9.65 -5.70
C GLU A 40 -5.23 8.45 -5.98
N VAL A 41 -5.71 8.31 -7.22
CA VAL A 41 -6.54 7.16 -7.64
C VAL A 41 -5.72 5.87 -7.58
N ALA A 42 -4.47 5.90 -8.08
CA ALA A 42 -3.58 4.75 -8.02
C ALA A 42 -3.27 4.35 -6.56
N GLU A 43 -3.05 5.31 -5.67
CA GLU A 43 -2.85 5.03 -4.23
C GLU A 43 -4.08 4.35 -3.63
N LYS A 44 -5.28 4.89 -3.89
CA LYS A 44 -6.55 4.31 -3.40
C LYS A 44 -6.75 2.88 -3.90
N LEU A 45 -6.44 2.59 -5.16
CA LEU A 45 -6.53 1.24 -5.72
C LEU A 45 -5.60 0.25 -5.00
N VAL A 46 -4.34 0.64 -4.77
CA VAL A 46 -3.38 -0.21 -4.05
C VAL A 46 -3.84 -0.46 -2.62
N ARG A 47 -4.35 0.57 -1.93
CA ARG A 47 -4.90 0.43 -0.57
C ARG A 47 -6.13 -0.48 -0.55
N GLY A 48 -7.05 -0.32 -1.51
CA GLY A 48 -8.24 -1.16 -1.63
C GLY A 48 -7.89 -2.64 -1.77
N ILE A 49 -6.93 -2.99 -2.65
CA ILE A 49 -6.46 -4.37 -2.79
C ILE A 49 -5.93 -4.91 -1.45
N ILE A 50 -5.16 -4.12 -0.69
CA ILE A 50 -4.62 -4.55 0.60
C ILE A 50 -5.75 -4.76 1.64
N GLU A 51 -6.72 -3.84 1.66
CA GLU A 51 -7.86 -3.85 2.59
C GLU A 51 -8.84 -4.99 2.30
N ASP A 52 -9.12 -5.28 1.03
CA ASP A 52 -9.97 -6.40 0.61
C ASP A 52 -9.40 -7.77 1.04
N ASN A 53 -8.08 -7.86 1.22
CA ASN A 53 -7.42 -9.05 1.75
C ASN A 53 -7.30 -9.04 3.29
N GLY A 54 -7.94 -8.09 3.98
CA GLY A 54 -8.00 -8.01 5.44
C GLY A 54 -6.75 -7.40 6.10
N TYR A 55 -5.95 -6.65 5.33
CA TYR A 55 -4.76 -5.97 5.83
C TYR A 55 -4.88 -4.45 5.71
N THR A 56 -4.03 -3.72 6.41
CA THR A 56 -3.80 -2.29 6.18
C THR A 56 -2.32 -2.02 6.09
N ALA A 57 -1.97 -1.02 5.29
CA ALA A 57 -0.59 -0.61 5.10
C ALA A 57 -0.41 0.85 5.53
N SER A 58 0.64 1.09 6.32
CA SER A 58 1.13 2.42 6.60
C SER A 58 2.59 2.55 6.23
N TYR A 59 2.95 3.70 5.70
CA TYR A 59 4.34 4.07 5.47
C TYR A 59 4.69 5.25 6.35
N LEU A 60 5.80 5.11 7.07
CA LEU A 60 6.37 6.17 7.90
C LEU A 60 7.78 6.43 7.39
N LYS A 61 8.10 7.68 6.99
CA LYS A 61 9.43 8.05 6.43
C LYS A 61 10.60 7.51 7.27
N ARG A 62 10.46 7.41 8.61
CA ARG A 62 11.49 6.87 9.53
C ARG A 62 11.41 5.36 9.83
N ARG A 63 10.24 4.73 9.67
CA ARG A 63 10.01 3.32 10.08
C ARG A 63 9.75 2.37 8.90
N GLY A 64 9.67 2.90 7.69
CA GLY A 64 9.39 2.13 6.48
C GLY A 64 7.93 1.72 6.35
N THR A 65 7.70 0.76 5.46
CA THR A 65 6.38 0.16 5.20
C THR A 65 6.03 -0.86 6.27
N ARG A 66 4.83 -0.73 6.84
CA ARG A 66 4.27 -1.69 7.79
C ARG A 66 2.95 -2.20 7.25
N LEU A 67 2.77 -3.52 7.33
CA LEU A 67 1.54 -4.21 6.97
C LEU A 67 0.95 -4.83 8.24
N PHE A 68 -0.29 -4.50 8.55
CA PHE A 68 -1.00 -4.98 9.73
C PHE A 68 -2.24 -5.74 9.27
N ARG A 69 -2.57 -6.83 9.93
CA ARG A 69 -3.85 -7.50 9.70
C ARG A 69 -4.89 -6.81 10.57
N PHE A 70 -6.07 -6.53 10.05
CA PHE A 70 -7.20 -6.21 10.91
C PHE A 70 -7.65 -7.49 11.61
N HIS A 71 -7.88 -7.43 12.92
CA HIS A 71 -8.89 -8.30 13.52
C HIS A 71 -10.20 -7.54 13.39
N ARG A 72 -11.01 -7.98 12.43
CA ARG A 72 -12.40 -7.56 12.34
C ARG A 72 -13.22 -8.39 13.31
#